data_AF-A0A823JDV3-F1
#
_entry.id   AF-A0A823JDV3-F1
#
_cell.length_a   1.000
_cell.length_b   1.000
_cell.length_c   1.000
_cell.angle_alpha   90.00
_cell.angle_beta   90.00
_cell.angle_gamma   90.00
#
_symmetry.space_group_name_H-M   'P 1'
#
loop_
_entity.id
_entity.type
_entity.pdbx_description
1 polymer ?
#
loop_
_entity_poly.entity_id
_entity_poly.type
_entity_poly.pdbx_seq_one_letter_code
_entity_poly.pdbx_strand_id
1 'polypeptide(L)'
;NLVTEIESMHAFPKLQNLELGWNALTNVVMDQVTAEKLPLLRTMDVRGNNLIKINIQDQPKLWTFECDTGSSSELTEVTLKNLPILIVAGNGSSAYQNDIVFS
;
A
#
# COMPACT_ATOMS: atom_id res chain seq x y z
N ASN A 1 -13.72 -4.23 11.44
CA ASN A 1 -14.32 -3.81 10.16
C ASN A 1 -13.47 -4.37 9.04
N LEU A 2 -13.95 -5.39 8.33
CA LEU A 2 -13.26 -5.92 7.15
C LEU A 2 -13.63 -5.00 5.98
N VAL A 3 -12.71 -4.12 5.61
CA VAL A 3 -12.83 -3.38 4.35
C VAL A 3 -12.48 -4.38 3.24
N THR A 4 -13.48 -5.05 2.68
CA THR A 4 -13.28 -6.04 1.59
C THR A 4 -13.32 -5.39 0.22
N GLU A 5 -14.02 -4.26 0.08
CA GLU A 5 -14.07 -3.42 -1.12
C GLU A 5 -14.35 -1.97 -0.69
N ILE A 6 -13.58 -1.01 -1.20
CA ILE A 6 -13.91 0.42 -1.07
C ILE A 6 -14.54 0.86 -2.39
N GLU A 7 -15.78 0.43 -2.65
CA GLU A 7 -16.51 0.77 -3.89
C GLU A 7 -16.68 2.29 -4.08
N SER A 8 -16.51 3.08 -3.02
CA SER A 8 -16.69 4.54 -3.01
C SER A 8 -15.41 5.38 -3.09
N MET A 9 -14.24 4.82 -3.43
CA MET A 9 -12.99 5.61 -3.48
C MET A 9 -13.02 6.78 -4.46
N HIS A 10 -13.82 6.68 -5.52
CA HIS A 10 -14.08 7.78 -6.46
C HIS A 10 -14.66 9.04 -5.78
N ALA A 11 -15.25 8.91 -4.60
CA ALA A 11 -15.76 10.04 -3.82
C ALA A 11 -14.65 10.97 -3.30
N PHE A 12 -13.39 10.52 -3.33
CA PHE A 12 -12.24 11.27 -2.83
C PHE A 12 -11.17 11.45 -3.92
N PRO A 13 -11.47 12.16 -5.03
CA PRO A 13 -10.55 12.29 -6.17
C PRO A 13 -9.27 13.08 -5.81
N LYS A 14 -9.25 13.72 -4.64
CA LYS A 14 -8.11 14.46 -4.10
C LYS A 14 -7.37 13.75 -2.96
N LEU A 15 -7.72 12.51 -2.65
CA LEU A 15 -7.06 11.75 -1.59
C LEU A 15 -5.57 11.56 -1.95
N GLN A 16 -4.69 11.98 -1.05
CA GLN A 16 -3.25 11.82 -1.18
C GLN A 16 -2.67 10.82 -0.17
N ASN A 17 -3.36 10.63 0.95
CA ASN A 17 -2.94 9.80 2.06
C ASN A 17 -4.06 8.80 2.37
N LEU A 18 -3.72 7.51 2.36
CA LEU A 18 -4.63 6.42 2.69
C LEU A 18 -4.08 5.64 3.88
N GLU A 19 -4.73 5.80 5.03
CA GLU A 19 -4.37 5.15 6.30
C GLU A 19 -5.25 3.91 6.50
N LEU A 20 -4.63 2.73 6.41
CA LEU A 20 -5.26 1.41 6.60
C LEU A 20 -4.50 0.56 7.63
N GLY A 21 -3.60 1.18 8.40
CA GLY A 21 -2.84 0.49 9.43
C GLY A 21 -3.72 -0.06 10.56
N TRP A 22 -3.19 -1.05 11.28
CA TRP A 22 -3.82 -1.69 12.45
C TRP A 22 -5.20 -2.28 12.16
N ASN A 23 -5.31 -3.00 11.05
CA ASN A 23 -6.50 -3.71 10.64
C ASN A 23 -6.22 -5.22 10.54
N ALA A 24 -7.09 -5.96 9.84
CA ALA A 24 -6.96 -7.39 9.60
C ALA A 24 -6.84 -7.70 8.10
N LEU A 25 -6.23 -6.79 7.31
CA LEU A 25 -6.01 -7.01 5.89
C LEU A 25 -5.02 -8.16 5.71
N THR A 26 -5.31 -9.03 4.75
CA THR A 26 -4.42 -10.11 4.32
C THR A 26 -3.80 -9.82 2.96
N ASN A 27 -4.42 -8.97 2.16
CA ASN A 27 -3.99 -8.67 0.80
C ASN A 27 -4.08 -7.17 0.54
N VAL A 28 -3.11 -6.65 -0.21
CA VAL A 28 -3.19 -5.33 -0.85
C VAL A 28 -3.07 -5.53 -2.34
N VAL A 29 -4.10 -5.14 -3.10
CA VAL A 29 -4.12 -5.23 -4.55
C VAL A 29 -4.49 -3.86 -5.11
N MET A 30 -3.60 -3.27 -5.90
CA MET A 30 -3.80 -2.01 -6.61
C MET A 30 -3.30 -2.14 -8.04
N ASP A 31 -4.06 -1.58 -8.97
CA ASP A 31 -3.84 -1.67 -10.41
C ASP A 31 -4.26 -0.37 -11.11
N GLN A 32 -4.26 -0.37 -12.44
CA GLN A 32 -4.70 0.76 -13.25
C GLN A 32 -6.11 1.27 -12.86
N VAL A 33 -7.05 0.38 -12.52
CA VAL A 33 -8.39 0.78 -12.08
C VAL A 33 -8.29 1.58 -10.78
N THR A 34 -7.48 1.13 -9.83
CA THR A 34 -7.24 1.84 -8.57
C THR A 34 -6.60 3.21 -8.80
N ALA A 35 -5.65 3.31 -9.74
CA ALA A 35 -5.00 4.57 -10.09
C ALA A 35 -5.99 5.59 -10.69
N GLU A 36 -7.00 5.13 -11.43
CA GLU A 36 -8.07 5.99 -11.94
C GLU A 36 -8.99 6.49 -10.82
N LYS A 37 -9.22 5.68 -9.76
CA LYS A 37 -10.03 6.11 -8.61
C LYS A 37 -9.28 7.06 -7.68
N LEU A 38 -7.98 6.82 -7.50
CA LEU A 38 -7.09 7.61 -6.64
C LEU A 38 -5.90 8.21 -7.42
N PRO A 39 -6.16 9.10 -8.38
CA PRO A 39 -5.11 9.61 -9.27
C PRO A 39 -4.04 10.45 -8.56
N LEU A 40 -4.29 10.83 -7.30
CA LEU A 40 -3.41 11.64 -6.47
C LEU A 40 -2.84 10.90 -5.26
N LEU A 41 -3.08 9.58 -5.11
CA LEU A 41 -2.55 8.83 -3.98
C LEU A 41 -1.02 8.89 -3.98
N ARG A 42 -0.48 9.40 -2.87
CA ARG A 42 0.95 9.62 -2.69
C ARG A 42 1.53 8.75 -1.59
N THR A 43 0.76 8.54 -0.52
CA THR A 43 1.16 7.75 0.63
C THR A 43 0.07 6.77 1.00
N MET A 44 0.44 5.53 1.26
CA MET A 44 -0.45 4.50 1.79
C MET A 44 0.22 3.79 2.95
N ASP A 45 -0.45 3.71 4.09
CA ASP A 45 0.00 2.94 5.26
C ASP A 45 -0.90 1.73 5.47
N VAL A 46 -0.30 0.54 5.51
CA VAL A 46 -0.94 -0.74 5.80
C VAL A 46 -0.23 -1.51 6.91
N ARG A 47 0.60 -0.85 7.72
CA ARG A 47 1.30 -1.46 8.87
C ARG A 47 0.35 -2.08 9.89
N GLY A 48 0.80 -3.05 10.67
CA GLY A 48 -0.02 -3.72 11.67
C GLY A 48 -1.20 -4.50 11.09
N ASN A 49 -1.04 -5.03 9.88
CA ASN A 49 -2.00 -5.96 9.25
C ASN A 49 -1.40 -7.38 9.21
N ASN A 50 -2.12 -8.35 8.63
CA ASN A 50 -1.69 -9.74 8.50
C ASN A 50 -1.38 -10.09 7.03
N LEU A 51 -0.62 -9.23 6.35
CA LEU A 51 -0.41 -9.29 4.90
C LEU A 51 0.32 -10.56 4.47
N ILE A 52 -0.29 -11.33 3.58
CA ILE A 52 0.31 -12.49 2.90
C ILE A 52 0.65 -12.17 1.44
N LYS A 53 0.04 -11.12 0.88
CA LYS A 53 0.21 -10.70 -0.51
C LYS A 53 0.18 -9.18 -0.64
N ILE A 54 1.16 -8.67 -1.38
CA ILE A 54 1.23 -7.28 -1.82
C ILE A 54 1.35 -7.28 -3.34
N ASN A 55 0.40 -6.65 -4.02
CA ASN A 55 0.40 -6.52 -5.46
C ASN A 55 0.00 -5.09 -5.83
N ILE A 56 0.98 -4.22 -6.01
CA ILE A 56 0.79 -2.80 -6.30
C ILE A 56 1.39 -2.50 -7.67
N GLN A 57 0.51 -2.14 -8.60
CA GLN A 57 0.85 -1.89 -9.99
C GLN A 57 0.24 -0.56 -10.45
N ASP A 58 0.93 0.08 -11.37
CA ASP A 58 0.41 1.20 -12.16
C ASP A 58 -0.09 2.38 -11.30
N GLN A 59 0.55 2.67 -10.17
CA GLN A 59 0.25 3.84 -9.33
C GLN A 59 1.25 4.98 -9.62
N PRO A 60 0.98 5.87 -10.58
CA PRO A 60 1.97 6.82 -11.11
C PRO A 60 2.42 7.88 -10.09
N LYS A 61 1.65 8.10 -9.02
CA LYS A 61 1.93 9.10 -7.98
C LYS A 61 2.28 8.52 -6.61
N LEU A 62 2.26 7.19 -6.47
CA LEU A 62 2.59 6.55 -5.20
C LEU A 62 4.08 6.75 -4.91
N TRP A 63 4.37 7.48 -3.84
CA TRP A 63 5.70 7.89 -3.42
C TRP A 63 6.18 7.05 -2.23
N THR A 64 5.25 6.72 -1.32
CA THR A 64 5.51 5.97 -0.10
C THR A 64 4.43 4.90 0.10
N PHE A 65 4.87 3.66 0.34
CA PHE A 65 4.04 2.55 0.77
C PHE A 65 4.58 2.00 2.09
N GLU A 66 3.90 2.27 3.19
CA GLU A 66 4.31 1.79 4.50
C GLU A 66 3.64 0.45 4.80
N CYS A 67 4.44 -0.58 5.05
CA CYS A 67 3.95 -1.93 5.34
C CYS A 67 4.90 -2.66 6.30
N ASP A 68 4.35 -3.57 7.09
CA ASP A 68 5.09 -4.56 7.85
C ASP A 68 4.37 -5.92 7.70
N THR A 69 5.07 -7.00 8.05
CA THR A 69 4.50 -8.37 7.99
C THR A 69 3.73 -8.75 9.26
N GLY A 70 3.53 -7.78 10.17
CA GLY A 70 3.01 -8.02 11.50
C GLY A 70 3.81 -9.10 12.25
N SER A 71 3.14 -9.79 13.17
CA SER A 71 3.75 -10.84 14.01
C SER A 71 3.67 -12.26 13.43
N SER A 72 3.04 -12.46 12.27
CA SER A 72 2.49 -13.79 11.93
C SER A 72 2.39 -14.15 10.45
N SER A 73 2.74 -13.27 9.51
CA SER A 73 2.49 -13.52 8.09
C SER A 73 3.78 -13.70 7.29
N GLU A 74 4.01 -14.91 6.77
CA GLU A 74 4.97 -15.12 5.69
C GLU A 74 4.40 -14.48 4.42
N LEU A 75 4.98 -13.36 3.97
CA LEU A 75 4.66 -12.81 2.65
C LEU A 75 4.99 -13.87 1.58
N THR A 76 3.99 -14.30 0.84
CA THR A 76 4.14 -15.30 -0.22
C THR A 76 4.23 -14.68 -1.61
N GLU A 77 3.71 -13.45 -1.77
CA GLU A 77 3.75 -12.71 -3.02
C GLU A 77 4.01 -11.21 -2.77
N VAL A 78 5.02 -10.67 -3.45
CA VAL A 78 5.25 -9.22 -3.56
C VAL A 78 5.43 -8.86 -5.03
N THR A 79 4.55 -8.01 -5.54
CA THR A 79 4.66 -7.37 -6.84
C THR A 79 4.59 -5.86 -6.67
N LEU A 80 5.68 -5.17 -7.04
CA LEU A 80 5.75 -3.72 -7.18
C LEU A 80 6.15 -3.41 -8.63
N LYS A 81 5.23 -2.88 -9.44
CA LYS A 81 5.46 -2.71 -10.88
C LYS A 81 4.91 -1.38 -11.38
N ASN A 82 5.63 -0.73 -12.28
CA ASN A 82 5.22 0.54 -12.89
C ASN A 82 4.89 1.63 -11.84
N LEU A 83 5.79 1.78 -10.86
CA LEU A 83 5.71 2.77 -9.78
C LEU A 83 6.86 3.78 -9.95
N PRO A 84 6.80 4.68 -10.97
CA PRO A 84 7.95 5.43 -11.47
C PRO A 84 8.57 6.41 -10.45
N ILE A 85 7.85 6.73 -9.37
CA ILE A 85 8.30 7.67 -8.33
C ILE A 85 8.27 7.05 -6.92
N LEU A 86 8.10 5.73 -6.80
CA LEU A 86 8.14 5.07 -5.51
C LEU A 86 9.57 5.11 -4.96
N ILE A 87 9.74 5.71 -3.79
CA ILE A 87 11.05 5.78 -3.12
C ILE A 87 11.10 4.93 -1.85
N VAL A 88 9.96 4.62 -1.24
CA VAL A 88 9.89 3.87 0.03
C VAL A 88 8.81 2.81 -0.06
N ALA A 89 9.18 1.56 0.24
CA ALA A 89 8.25 0.46 0.48
C ALA A 89 8.71 -0.36 1.70
N GLY A 90 8.16 -0.09 2.90
CA GLY A 90 8.60 -0.81 4.10
C GLY A 90 8.03 -0.25 5.40
N ASN A 91 8.59 -0.63 6.55
CA ASN A 91 7.96 -0.40 7.88
C ASN A 91 7.93 1.06 8.38
N GLY A 92 8.31 2.04 7.55
CA GLY A 92 8.28 3.47 7.89
C GLY A 92 9.34 3.89 8.92
N SER A 93 10.30 3.02 9.25
CA SER A 93 11.41 3.40 10.14
C SER A 93 12.36 4.39 9.45
N SER A 94 12.77 5.42 10.20
CA SER A 94 13.70 6.45 9.72
C SER A 94 15.06 5.91 9.30
N ALA A 95 15.42 4.70 9.74
CA ALA A 95 16.66 4.02 9.38
C ALA A 95 16.67 3.49 7.93
N TYR A 96 15.50 3.35 7.31
CA TYR A 96 15.32 2.77 5.98
C TYR A 96 14.66 3.76 5.01
N GLN A 97 14.83 5.07 5.26
CA GLN A 97 14.40 6.10 4.33
C GLN A 97 15.11 5.88 2.99
N ASN A 98 14.32 5.62 1.95
CA ASN A 98 14.72 5.25 0.58
C ASN A 98 15.03 3.77 0.32
N ASP A 99 14.62 2.86 1.21
CA ASP A 99 14.77 1.41 1.00
C ASP A 99 13.43 0.69 0.81
N ILE A 100 13.51 -0.50 0.19
CA ILE A 100 12.41 -1.47 0.11
C ILE A 100 12.69 -2.58 1.14
N VAL A 101 11.96 -2.59 2.25
CA VAL A 101 12.18 -3.51 3.38
C VAL A 101 10.84 -4.00 3.94
N PHE A 102 10.53 -5.28 3.72
CA PHE A 102 9.30 -5.93 4.21
C PHE A 102 9.49 -6.64 5.56
N SER A 103 10.35 -6.11 6.44
CA SER A 103 10.63 -6.67 7.78
C SER A 103 9.69 -6.13 8.84
#